data_AF-R7ZB21-F1
#
_entry.id   AF-R7ZB21-F1
#
_cell.length_a   1.000
_cell.length_b   1.000
_cell.length_c   1.000
_cell.angle_alpha   90.00
_cell.angle_beta   90.00
_cell.angle_gamma   90.00
#
_symmetry.space_group_name_H-M   'P 1'
#
loop_
_entity.id
_entity.type
_entity.pdbx_description
1 polymer ?
#
loop_
_entity_poly.entity_id
_entity_poly.type
_entity_poly.pdbx_seq_one_letter_code
_entity_poly.pdbx_strand_id
1 'polypeptide(L)'
;MEKEILQLFSKLTEHDREIQFESYEELMKIMQEPVDWTYAVWEQLVQALTYKDGHVRARAVQFLCALAAKSDPEERVLEDFLKIWAVTYDDKTVTARHSLQAIWQIGLAGQVQRDLVVSYLAKRFQTCIDEKHSTLIRYDIIVSFKKLFDATSDKKLLEIAQRLIEEEQDAKYKKKYKTAIR
;
A
#
# COMPACT_ATOMS: atom_id res chain seq x y z
N MET A 1 8.05 23.38 2.62
CA MET A 1 6.85 22.72 3.18
C MET A 1 6.06 23.74 3.95
N GLU A 2 4.77 23.82 3.68
CA GLU A 2 3.86 24.77 4.33
C GLU A 2 3.68 24.45 5.82
N LYS A 3 3.42 25.48 6.63
CA LYS A 3 3.26 25.35 8.09
C LYS A 3 2.11 24.41 8.46
N GLU A 4 1.04 24.41 7.67
CA GLU A 4 -0.14 23.57 7.88
C GLU A 4 0.18 22.07 7.74
N ILE A 5 0.97 21.70 6.72
CA ILE A 5 1.41 20.32 6.52
C ILE A 5 2.26 19.82 7.70
N LEU A 6 3.19 20.66 8.18
CA LEU A 6 4.00 20.33 9.36
C LEU A 6 3.13 20.12 10.60
N GLN A 7 2.09 20.92 10.78
CA GLN A 7 1.14 20.77 11.89
C GLN A 7 0.33 19.47 11.78
N LEU A 8 -0.09 19.08 10.57
CA LEU A 8 -0.76 17.79 10.36
C LEU A 8 0.16 16.62 10.72
N PHE A 9 1.42 16.66 10.30
CA PHE A 9 2.40 15.62 10.66
C PHE A 9 2.69 15.58 12.17
N SER A 10 2.78 16.72 12.87
CA SER A 10 2.99 16.72 14.32
C SER A 10 1.79 16.10 15.06
N LYS A 11 0.57 16.38 14.59
CA LYS A 11 -0.67 15.85 15.18
C LYS A 11 -0.78 14.32 15.10
N LEU A 12 -0.05 13.66 14.20
CA LEU A 12 0.02 12.20 14.12
C LEU A 12 0.63 11.54 15.37
N THR A 13 1.30 12.33 16.23
CA THR A 13 1.95 11.87 17.46
C THR A 13 1.24 12.33 18.74
N GLU A 14 0.12 13.05 18.61
CA GLU A 14 -0.68 13.51 19.75
C GLU A 14 -1.26 12.34 20.54
N HIS A 15 -1.58 12.55 21.82
CA HIS A 15 -2.19 11.48 22.63
C HIS A 15 -3.62 11.15 22.18
N ASP A 16 -4.34 12.14 21.66
CA ASP A 16 -5.72 12.00 21.21
C ASP A 16 -5.80 11.26 19.86
N ARG A 17 -6.54 10.14 19.83
CA ARG A 17 -6.70 9.32 18.63
C ARG A 17 -7.58 9.96 17.57
N GLU A 18 -8.54 10.80 17.96
CA GLU A 18 -9.40 11.51 17.03
C GLU A 18 -8.57 12.54 16.24
N ILE A 19 -7.74 13.32 16.95
CA ILE A 19 -6.80 14.27 16.34
C ILE A 19 -5.82 13.56 15.39
N GLN A 20 -5.29 12.41 15.79
CA GLN A 20 -4.42 11.60 14.92
C GLN A 20 -5.15 11.16 13.65
N PHE A 21 -6.39 10.70 13.78
CA PHE A 21 -7.19 10.19 12.67
C PHE A 21 -7.58 11.30 11.70
N GLU A 22 -8.09 12.42 12.20
CA GLU A 22 -8.43 13.60 11.37
C GLU A 22 -7.22 14.10 10.59
N SER A 23 -6.05 14.18 11.24
CA SER A 23 -4.83 14.64 10.58
C SER A 23 -4.33 13.65 9.53
N TYR A 24 -4.48 12.35 9.78
CA TYR A 24 -4.20 11.31 8.81
C TYR A 24 -5.14 11.41 7.59
N GLU A 25 -6.45 11.57 7.80
CA GLU A 25 -7.42 11.69 6.71
C GLU A 25 -7.15 12.92 5.86
N GLU A 26 -6.87 14.07 6.48
CA GLU A 26 -6.56 15.29 5.74
C GLU A 26 -5.25 15.16 4.94
N LEU A 27 -4.19 14.58 5.51
CA LEU A 27 -2.96 14.31 4.77
C LEU A 27 -3.20 13.38 3.58
N MET A 28 -3.95 12.29 3.77
CA MET A 28 -4.28 11.37 2.68
C MET A 28 -5.10 12.04 1.58
N LYS A 29 -6.00 12.96 1.95
CA LYS A 29 -6.79 13.75 1.00
C LYS A 29 -5.91 14.75 0.24
N ILE A 30 -5.00 15.45 0.90
CA ILE A 30 -4.04 16.36 0.25
C ILE A 30 -3.17 15.61 -0.76
N MET A 31 -2.66 14.43 -0.38
CA MET A 31 -1.83 13.59 -1.26
C MET A 31 -2.62 12.95 -2.43
N GLN A 32 -3.95 13.15 -2.51
CA GLN A 32 -4.70 12.80 -3.72
C GLN A 32 -4.38 13.75 -4.88
N GLU A 33 -3.76 14.89 -4.64
CA GLU A 33 -3.26 15.77 -5.70
C GLU A 33 -1.72 15.87 -5.62
N PRO A 34 -1.05 16.26 -6.73
CA PRO A 34 0.39 16.46 -6.72
C PRO A 34 0.82 17.48 -5.65
N VAL A 35 1.85 17.14 -4.86
CA VAL A 35 2.44 18.00 -3.84
C VAL A 35 3.93 18.24 -4.10
N ASP A 36 4.44 19.38 -3.62
CA ASP A 36 5.83 19.80 -3.83
C ASP A 36 6.79 19.43 -2.68
N TRP A 37 6.25 18.89 -1.59
CA TRP A 37 6.99 18.63 -0.35
C TRP A 37 7.33 17.15 -0.11
N THR A 38 7.07 16.26 -1.07
CA THR A 38 7.36 14.81 -0.99
C THR A 38 8.74 14.52 -0.40
N TYR A 39 9.78 15.11 -0.97
CA TYR A 39 11.16 14.83 -0.58
C TYR A 39 11.58 15.48 0.74
N ALA A 40 10.78 16.40 1.27
CA ALA A 40 11.00 16.94 2.60
C ALA A 40 10.56 15.98 3.71
N VAL A 41 9.68 15.00 3.42
CA VAL A 41 9.27 13.97 4.38
C VAL A 41 9.74 12.55 4.03
N TRP A 42 10.14 12.31 2.78
CA TRP A 42 10.41 10.98 2.26
C TRP A 42 11.36 10.16 3.14
N GLU A 43 12.56 10.69 3.42
CA GLU A 43 13.57 10.01 4.24
C GLU A 43 13.07 9.66 5.65
N GLN A 44 12.31 10.58 6.26
CA GLN A 44 11.73 10.36 7.58
C GLN A 44 10.67 9.25 7.54
N LEU A 45 9.86 9.19 6.49
CA LEU A 45 8.88 8.12 6.29
C LEU A 45 9.57 6.77 6.06
N VAL A 46 10.64 6.74 5.25
CA VAL A 46 11.44 5.52 5.03
C VAL A 46 12.06 5.01 6.34
N GLN A 47 12.60 5.90 7.17
CA GLN A 47 13.09 5.53 8.51
C GLN A 47 11.96 4.97 9.39
N ALA A 48 10.79 5.60 9.35
CA ALA A 48 9.61 5.21 10.13
C ALA A 48 9.10 3.79 9.80
N LEU A 49 9.46 3.21 8.65
CA LEU A 49 9.17 1.82 8.29
C LEU A 49 9.77 0.78 9.24
N THR A 50 10.74 1.18 10.08
CA THR A 50 11.45 0.27 11.01
C THR A 50 11.20 0.61 12.48
N TYR A 51 10.34 1.58 12.77
CA TYR A 51 10.08 2.01 14.15
C TYR A 51 9.35 0.93 14.95
N LYS A 52 9.49 0.97 16.27
CA LYS A 52 8.87 -0.03 17.17
C LYS A 52 7.34 -0.06 17.08
N ASP A 53 6.72 1.09 16.86
CA ASP A 53 5.26 1.22 16.77
C ASP A 53 4.73 0.80 15.39
N GLY A 54 3.87 -0.22 15.36
CA GLY A 54 3.25 -0.73 14.15
C GLY A 54 2.27 0.24 13.48
N HIS A 55 1.65 1.17 14.23
CA HIS A 55 0.82 2.21 13.66
C HIS A 55 1.64 3.24 12.88
N VAL A 56 2.84 3.55 13.38
CA VAL A 56 3.78 4.43 12.68
C VAL A 56 4.27 3.79 11.39
N ARG A 57 4.67 2.51 11.43
CA ARG A 57 5.09 1.76 10.24
C ARG A 57 3.97 1.68 9.19
N ALA A 58 2.74 1.39 9.61
CA ALA A 58 1.59 1.32 8.70
C ALA A 58 1.33 2.67 8.00
N ARG A 59 1.29 3.78 8.77
CA ARG A 59 1.10 5.12 8.23
C ARG A 59 2.23 5.53 7.28
N ALA A 60 3.48 5.19 7.62
CA ALA A 60 4.62 5.45 6.76
C ALA A 60 4.46 4.79 5.38
N VAL A 61 4.05 3.52 5.33
CA VAL A 61 3.75 2.85 4.05
C VAL A 61 2.61 3.55 3.32
N GLN A 62 1.51 3.87 4.00
CA GLN A 62 0.34 4.51 3.39
C GLN A 62 0.71 5.85 2.74
N PHE A 63 1.48 6.70 3.44
CA PHE A 63 1.94 7.98 2.92
C PHE A 63 2.95 7.82 1.78
N LEU A 64 3.95 6.93 1.90
CA LEU A 64 4.90 6.67 0.81
C LEU A 64 4.19 6.18 -0.46
N CYS A 65 3.19 5.30 -0.32
CA CYS A 65 2.41 4.81 -1.45
C CYS A 65 1.57 5.92 -2.11
N ALA A 66 0.97 6.82 -1.32
CA ALA A 66 0.19 7.95 -1.82
C ALA A 66 1.06 9.00 -2.51
N LEU A 67 2.20 9.35 -1.89
CA LEU A 67 3.18 10.26 -2.47
C LEU A 67 3.76 9.71 -3.77
N ALA A 68 4.16 8.43 -3.79
CA ALA A 68 4.66 7.77 -4.99
C ALA A 68 3.67 7.86 -6.16
N ALA A 69 2.37 7.73 -5.89
CA ALA A 69 1.34 7.68 -6.92
C ALA A 69 1.23 8.97 -7.77
N LYS A 70 1.54 10.14 -7.20
CA LYS A 70 1.27 11.44 -7.84
C LYS A 70 2.36 12.50 -7.67
N SER A 71 3.32 12.29 -6.77
CA SER A 71 4.23 13.33 -6.29
C SER A 71 5.69 12.86 -6.15
N ASP A 72 6.08 11.79 -6.84
CA ASP A 72 7.46 11.25 -6.88
C ASP A 72 8.04 11.29 -8.31
N PRO A 73 8.27 12.49 -8.89
CA PRO A 73 8.83 12.61 -10.24
C PRO A 73 10.27 12.10 -10.39
N GLU A 74 11.00 11.90 -9.29
CA GLU A 74 12.36 11.34 -9.27
C GLU A 74 12.35 9.81 -9.15
N GLU A 75 11.16 9.20 -9.06
CA GLU A 75 10.96 7.76 -8.93
C GLU A 75 11.70 7.12 -7.74
N ARG A 76 11.86 7.86 -6.63
CA ARG A 76 12.54 7.38 -5.41
C ARG A 76 11.89 6.11 -4.85
N VAL A 77 10.60 5.93 -5.10
CA VAL A 77 9.88 4.70 -4.74
C VAL A 77 10.54 3.45 -5.31
N LEU A 78 11.20 3.51 -6.46
CA LEU A 78 11.88 2.35 -7.05
C LEU A 78 13.09 1.92 -6.21
N GLU A 79 13.85 2.88 -5.69
CA GLU A 79 15.01 2.61 -4.83
C GLU A 79 14.59 2.07 -3.46
N ASP A 80 13.52 2.64 -2.91
CA ASP A 80 13.01 2.28 -1.57
C ASP A 80 11.93 1.19 -1.58
N PHE A 81 11.54 0.70 -2.76
CA PHE A 81 10.41 -0.23 -2.91
C PHE A 81 10.53 -1.44 -1.98
N LEU A 82 11.72 -2.04 -1.88
CA LEU A 82 11.94 -3.21 -1.03
C LEU A 82 11.77 -2.90 0.46
N LYS A 83 12.12 -1.68 0.90
CA LYS A 83 11.91 -1.24 2.29
C LYS A 83 10.42 -1.11 2.58
N ILE A 84 9.66 -0.51 1.66
CA ILE A 84 8.20 -0.38 1.76
C ILE A 84 7.54 -1.77 1.74
N TRP A 85 7.96 -2.61 0.79
CA TRP A 85 7.43 -3.96 0.60
C TRP A 85 7.67 -4.86 1.81
N ALA A 86 8.82 -4.74 2.50
CA ALA A 86 9.13 -5.54 3.68
C ALA A 86 8.05 -5.44 4.78
N VAL A 87 7.41 -4.27 4.93
CA VAL A 87 6.34 -4.04 5.92
C VAL A 87 5.07 -4.83 5.59
N THR A 88 4.90 -5.31 4.35
CA THR A 88 3.81 -6.24 4.04
C THR A 88 3.97 -7.60 4.75
N TYR A 89 5.15 -7.91 5.29
CA TYR A 89 5.46 -9.09 6.13
C TYR A 89 5.52 -8.77 7.63
N ASP A 90 4.99 -7.63 8.08
CA ASP A 90 5.08 -7.23 9.48
C ASP A 90 4.50 -8.26 10.47
N ASP A 91 5.19 -8.47 11.60
CA ASP A 91 4.74 -9.34 12.70
C ASP A 91 3.36 -8.93 13.25
N LYS A 92 3.03 -7.63 13.17
CA LYS A 92 1.70 -7.12 13.48
C LYS A 92 0.82 -7.25 12.24
N THR A 93 -0.10 -8.21 12.29
CA THR A 93 -1.05 -8.47 11.19
C THR A 93 -1.80 -7.22 10.72
N VAL A 94 -2.19 -6.32 11.63
CA VAL A 94 -2.87 -5.07 11.26
C VAL A 94 -1.95 -4.17 10.41
N THR A 95 -0.68 -4.03 10.79
CA THR A 95 0.33 -3.28 10.04
C THR A 95 0.56 -3.90 8.67
N ALA A 96 0.85 -5.20 8.61
CA ALA A 96 1.05 -5.92 7.35
C ALA A 96 -0.12 -5.73 6.37
N ARG A 97 -1.35 -5.81 6.88
CA ARG A 97 -2.57 -5.62 6.08
C ARG A 97 -2.73 -4.21 5.56
N HIS A 98 -2.55 -3.19 6.38
CA HIS A 98 -2.64 -1.79 5.93
C HIS A 98 -1.58 -1.49 4.87
N SER A 99 -0.36 -2.00 5.04
CA SER A 99 0.70 -1.88 4.05
C SER A 99 0.34 -2.55 2.73
N LEU A 100 -0.15 -3.79 2.78
CA LEU A 100 -0.56 -4.53 1.59
C LEU A 100 -1.74 -3.87 0.86
N GLN A 101 -2.69 -3.29 1.58
CA GLN A 101 -3.84 -2.57 1.02
C GLN A 101 -3.50 -1.20 0.42
N ALA A 102 -2.32 -0.66 0.72
CA ALA A 102 -1.84 0.63 0.20
C ALA A 102 -0.93 0.48 -1.02
N ILE A 103 -0.18 -0.62 -1.13
CA ILE A 103 0.92 -0.80 -2.10
C ILE A 103 0.53 -0.63 -3.56
N TRP A 104 -0.72 -0.93 -3.92
CA TRP A 104 -1.23 -0.79 -5.28
C TRP A 104 -1.11 0.65 -5.82
N GLN A 105 -1.15 1.67 -4.95
CA GLN A 105 -1.06 3.07 -5.35
C GLN A 105 0.27 3.40 -6.04
N ILE A 106 1.36 2.72 -5.68
CA ILE A 106 2.66 2.86 -6.36
C ILE A 106 2.52 2.55 -7.86
N GLY A 107 1.65 1.61 -8.23
CA GLY A 107 1.39 1.27 -9.64
C GLY A 107 0.65 2.33 -10.45
N LEU A 108 0.22 3.43 -9.83
CA LEU A 108 -0.36 4.59 -10.50
C LEU A 108 0.69 5.57 -11.02
N ALA A 109 1.92 5.52 -10.50
CA ALA A 109 3.00 6.45 -10.83
C ALA A 109 3.49 6.30 -12.28
N GLY A 110 3.44 5.08 -12.82
CA GLY A 110 3.97 4.78 -14.15
C GLY A 110 4.00 3.28 -14.45
N GLN A 111 4.39 2.94 -15.68
CA GLN A 111 4.40 1.55 -16.15
C GLN A 111 5.44 0.70 -15.40
N VAL A 112 6.63 1.24 -15.12
CA VAL A 112 7.71 0.53 -14.42
C VAL A 112 7.29 0.17 -12.99
N GLN A 113 6.71 1.15 -12.28
CA GLN A 113 6.19 0.99 -10.92
C GLN A 113 5.03 0.00 -10.89
N ARG A 114 4.15 0.04 -11.90
CA ARG A 114 3.04 -0.91 -12.04
C ARG A 114 3.54 -2.34 -12.21
N ASP A 115 4.48 -2.57 -13.13
CA ASP A 115 5.02 -3.90 -13.40
C ASP A 115 5.71 -4.48 -12.16
N LEU A 116 6.43 -3.62 -11.42
CA LEU A 116 7.05 -3.98 -10.15
C LEU A 116 6.00 -4.44 -9.12
N VAL A 117 4.99 -3.60 -8.84
CA VAL A 117 3.92 -3.91 -7.87
C VAL A 117 3.17 -5.17 -8.26
N VAL A 118 2.78 -5.32 -9.53
CA VAL A 118 2.05 -6.47 -10.05
C VAL A 118 2.87 -7.76 -9.88
N SER A 119 4.16 -7.72 -10.20
CA SER A 119 5.05 -8.87 -10.06
C SER A 119 5.18 -9.33 -8.60
N TYR A 120 5.39 -8.39 -7.67
CA TYR A 120 5.52 -8.68 -6.24
C TYR A 120 4.20 -9.17 -5.61
N LEU A 121 3.07 -8.58 -5.98
CA LEU A 121 1.74 -9.04 -5.55
C LEU A 121 1.46 -10.46 -6.03
N ALA A 122 1.70 -10.76 -7.31
CA ALA A 122 1.50 -12.10 -7.86
C ALA A 122 2.41 -13.13 -7.18
N LYS A 123 3.69 -12.78 -6.99
CA LYS A 123 4.64 -13.65 -6.29
C LYS A 123 4.20 -13.92 -4.85
N ARG A 124 3.78 -12.89 -4.11
CA ARG A 124 3.34 -13.04 -2.72
C ARG A 124 2.09 -13.90 -2.59
N PHE A 125 1.14 -13.78 -3.53
CA PHE A 125 -0.06 -14.61 -3.54
C PHE A 125 0.30 -16.10 -3.54
N GLN A 126 1.31 -16.46 -4.33
CA GLN A 126 1.79 -17.83 -4.46
C GLN A 126 2.60 -18.28 -3.24
N THR A 127 3.51 -17.43 -2.73
CA THR A 127 4.45 -17.83 -1.68
C THR A 127 3.88 -17.76 -0.27
N CYS A 128 2.81 -17.01 -0.02
CA CYS A 128 2.28 -16.82 1.33
C CYS A 128 1.46 -18.01 1.86
N ILE A 129 1.47 -19.18 1.18
CA ILE A 129 0.56 -20.30 1.48
C ILE A 129 0.72 -20.84 2.90
N ASP A 130 1.94 -20.90 3.40
CA ASP A 130 2.30 -21.39 4.74
C ASP A 130 2.31 -20.27 5.80
N GLU A 131 2.05 -19.02 5.40
CA GLU A 131 1.98 -17.90 6.34
C GLU A 131 0.69 -17.94 7.17
N LYS A 132 0.79 -17.51 8.43
CA LYS A 132 -0.40 -17.28 9.26
C LYS A 132 -1.30 -16.26 8.56
N HIS A 133 -2.59 -16.58 8.43
CA HIS A 133 -3.56 -15.75 7.71
C HIS A 133 -3.32 -15.63 6.19
N SER A 134 -2.69 -16.62 5.57
CA SER A 134 -2.48 -16.72 4.11
C SER A 134 -3.72 -16.36 3.28
N THR A 135 -4.90 -16.85 3.67
CA THR A 135 -6.16 -16.58 2.96
C THR A 135 -6.59 -15.11 3.00
N LEU A 136 -6.19 -14.37 4.05
CA LEU A 136 -6.45 -12.94 4.20
C LEU A 136 -5.45 -12.11 3.40
N ILE A 137 -4.18 -12.51 3.39
CA ILE A 137 -3.13 -11.91 2.55
C ILE A 137 -3.53 -12.01 1.07
N ARG A 138 -3.90 -13.22 0.62
CA ARG A 138 -4.42 -13.45 -0.74
C ARG A 138 -5.63 -12.58 -1.06
N TYR A 139 -6.56 -12.43 -0.11
CA TYR A 139 -7.71 -11.53 -0.29
C TYR A 139 -7.28 -10.07 -0.53
N ASP A 140 -6.40 -9.55 0.32
CA ASP A 140 -5.93 -8.16 0.23
C ASP A 140 -5.11 -7.92 -1.07
N ILE A 141 -4.40 -8.94 -1.58
CA ILE A 141 -3.74 -8.90 -2.90
C ILE A 141 -4.77 -8.79 -4.03
N ILE A 142 -5.84 -9.60 -4.02
CA ILE A 142 -6.88 -9.54 -5.05
C ILE A 142 -7.60 -8.18 -5.04
N VAL A 143 -7.86 -7.63 -3.85
CA VAL A 143 -8.39 -6.27 -3.72
C VAL A 143 -7.43 -5.23 -4.30
N SER A 144 -6.12 -5.40 -4.11
CA SER A 144 -5.10 -4.52 -4.69
C SER A 144 -5.12 -4.54 -6.23
N PHE A 145 -5.26 -5.73 -6.84
CA PHE A 145 -5.47 -5.85 -8.29
C PHE A 145 -6.75 -5.15 -8.75
N LYS A 146 -7.86 -5.30 -8.01
CA LYS A 146 -9.14 -4.63 -8.32
C LYS A 146 -8.99 -3.11 -8.31
N LYS A 147 -8.39 -2.55 -7.25
CA LYS A 147 -8.19 -1.09 -7.13
C LYS A 147 -7.31 -0.53 -8.24
N LEU A 148 -6.24 -1.25 -8.59
CA LEU A 148 -5.36 -0.86 -9.67
C LEU A 148 -6.06 -0.93 -11.03
N PHE A 149 -6.90 -1.96 -11.26
CA PHE A 149 -7.78 -2.03 -12.44
C PHE A 149 -8.77 -0.87 -12.49
N ASP A 150 -9.47 -0.59 -11.38
CA ASP A 150 -10.47 0.49 -11.33
C ASP A 150 -9.86 1.86 -11.66
N ALA A 151 -8.62 2.09 -11.22
CA ALA A 151 -7.91 3.35 -11.46
C ALA A 151 -7.32 3.46 -12.88
N THR A 152 -7.02 2.34 -13.55
CA THR A 152 -6.24 2.35 -14.82
C THR A 152 -6.99 1.77 -16.01
N SER A 153 -8.09 1.05 -15.78
CA SER A 153 -8.82 0.25 -16.76
C SER A 153 -7.97 -0.80 -17.50
N ASP A 154 -6.80 -1.17 -16.98
CA ASP A 154 -5.90 -2.13 -17.61
C ASP A 154 -6.40 -3.58 -17.41
N LYS A 155 -7.00 -4.13 -18.47
CA LYS A 155 -7.58 -5.48 -18.47
C LYS A 155 -6.58 -6.58 -18.10
N LYS A 156 -5.28 -6.39 -18.32
CA LYS A 156 -4.26 -7.39 -17.94
C LYS A 156 -4.25 -7.64 -16.43
N LEU A 157 -4.59 -6.64 -15.63
CA LEU A 157 -4.69 -6.76 -14.17
C LEU A 157 -5.78 -7.74 -13.75
N LEU A 158 -6.94 -7.70 -14.42
CA LEU A 158 -8.02 -8.66 -14.19
C LEU A 158 -7.64 -10.06 -14.63
N GLU A 159 -6.97 -10.21 -15.78
CA GLU A 159 -6.51 -11.50 -16.26
C GLU A 159 -5.50 -12.14 -15.30
N ILE A 160 -4.55 -11.36 -14.77
CA ILE A 160 -3.60 -11.84 -13.76
C ILE A 160 -4.33 -12.26 -12.49
N ALA A 161 -5.21 -11.41 -11.95
CA ALA A 161 -5.96 -11.72 -10.75
C ALA A 161 -6.83 -12.98 -10.93
N GLN A 162 -7.48 -13.14 -12.08
CA GLN A 162 -8.27 -14.34 -12.38
C GLN A 162 -7.40 -15.60 -12.43
N ARG A 163 -6.22 -15.56 -13.06
CA ARG A 163 -5.27 -16.69 -13.04
C ARG A 163 -4.87 -17.06 -11.62
N LEU A 164 -4.50 -16.08 -10.78
CA LEU A 164 -4.15 -16.31 -9.38
C LEU A 164 -5.31 -16.94 -8.59
N ILE A 165 -6.54 -16.45 -8.80
CA ILE A 165 -7.73 -17.01 -8.16
C ILE A 165 -7.97 -18.48 -8.57
N GLU A 166 -7.65 -18.84 -9.80
CA GLU A 166 -7.81 -20.23 -10.26
C GLU A 166 -6.83 -21.20 -9.58
N GLU A 167 -5.67 -20.72 -9.10
CA GLU A 167 -4.70 -21.49 -8.31
C GLU A 167 -5.20 -21.85 -6.90
N GLU A 168 -6.22 -21.13 -6.37
CA GLU A 168 -6.80 -21.43 -5.06
C GLU A 168 -7.56 -22.76 -5.06
N GLN A 169 -7.19 -23.65 -4.14
CA GLN A 169 -7.76 -25.00 -4.02
C GLN A 169 -8.99 -25.02 -3.13
N ASP A 170 -9.06 -24.13 -2.14
CA ASP A 170 -10.23 -24.02 -1.27
C ASP A 170 -11.37 -23.30 -2.01
N ALA A 171 -12.44 -24.04 -2.30
CA ALA A 171 -13.61 -23.53 -3.03
C ALA A 171 -14.28 -22.32 -2.35
N LYS A 172 -14.28 -22.25 -1.01
CA LYS A 172 -14.85 -21.13 -0.25
C LYS A 172 -14.02 -19.87 -0.48
N TYR A 173 -12.70 -19.96 -0.38
CA TYR A 173 -11.82 -18.81 -0.59
C TYR A 173 -11.73 -18.41 -2.06
N LYS A 174 -11.70 -19.37 -2.99
CA LYS A 174 -11.81 -19.12 -4.43
C LYS A 174 -13.06 -18.30 -4.76
N LYS A 175 -14.23 -18.69 -4.23
CA LYS A 175 -15.48 -17.93 -4.40
C LYS A 175 -15.37 -16.52 -3.80
N LYS A 176 -14.77 -16.38 -2.61
CA LYS A 176 -14.56 -15.09 -1.95
C LYS A 176 -13.69 -14.15 -2.82
N TYR A 177 -12.60 -14.66 -3.39
CA TYR A 177 -11.72 -13.87 -4.25
C TYR A 177 -12.38 -13.49 -5.57
N LYS A 178 -13.18 -14.38 -6.18
CA LYS A 178 -14.00 -14.05 -7.36
C LYS A 178 -14.97 -12.91 -7.11
N THR A 179 -15.53 -12.80 -5.90
CA THR A 179 -16.38 -11.66 -5.53
C THR A 179 -15.58 -10.37 -5.37
N ALA A 180 -14.36 -10.44 -4.83
CA ALA A 180 -13.53 -9.26 -4.58
C ALA A 180 -12.96 -8.61 -5.84
N ILE A 181 -12.86 -9.34 -6.95
CA ILE A 181 -12.34 -8.84 -8.24
C ILE A 181 -13.43 -8.38 -9.21
N ARG A 182 -14.72 -8.60 -8.88
CA ARG A 182 -15.87 -8.09 -9.65
C ARG A 182 -16.07 -6.62 -9.37
#